data_AF-G4STZ4-F1
#
_entry.id   AF-G4STZ4-F1
#
_cell.length_a   1.000
_cell.length_b   1.000
_cell.length_c   1.000
_cell.angle_alpha   90.00
_cell.angle_beta   90.00
_cell.angle_gamma   90.00
#
_symmetry.space_group_name_H-M   'P 1'
#
loop_
_entity.id
_entity.type
_entity.pdbx_description
1 polymer ?
#
loop_
_entity_poly.entity_id
_entity_poly.type
_entity_poly.pdbx_seq_one_letter_code
_entity_poly.pdbx_strand_id
1 'polypeptide(L)'
;MKQVLIIALAFISLSAQADDAKNEWHNTSLSDATIKKIQESQYHYKKCIANELQVVSAKPQDVRKGTEAIVKKCENVLADMRNVYLQEKVPEVIADRHLKQMRIQTTRDVLREMMFIESARKAGQQ
;
A
#
# COMPACT_ATOMS: atom_id res chain seq x y z
N MET A 1 16.61 34.90 49.35
CA MET A 1 17.28 33.65 48.90
C MET A 1 16.36 32.69 48.12
N LYS A 2 15.06 32.54 48.45
CA LYS A 2 14.12 31.64 47.73
C LYS A 2 13.83 32.05 46.28
N GLN A 3 13.79 33.35 45.98
CA GLN A 3 13.52 33.90 44.64
C GLN A 3 14.68 33.63 43.64
N VAL A 4 15.93 33.60 44.13
CA VAL A 4 17.12 33.36 43.29
C VAL A 4 17.19 31.90 42.83
N LEU A 5 16.75 30.97 43.68
CA LEU A 5 16.65 29.54 43.36
C LEU A 5 15.65 29.27 42.23
N ILE A 6 14.52 29.98 42.21
CA ILE A 6 13.49 29.79 41.17
C ILE A 6 13.98 30.28 39.81
N ILE A 7 14.70 31.41 39.78
CA ILE A 7 15.25 31.96 38.53
C ILE A 7 16.37 31.06 38.00
N ALA A 8 17.23 30.51 38.87
CA ALA A 8 18.28 29.58 38.48
C ALA A 8 17.71 28.26 37.89
N LEU A 9 16.62 27.72 38.46
CA LEU A 9 15.96 26.53 37.91
C LEU A 9 15.30 26.79 36.55
N ALA A 10 14.73 27.98 36.33
CA ALA A 10 14.10 28.33 35.06
C ALA A 10 15.11 28.46 33.89
N PHE A 11 16.33 28.92 34.17
CA PHE A 11 17.40 29.01 33.16
C PHE A 11 17.96 27.64 32.74
N ILE A 12 17.91 26.63 33.62
CA ILE A 12 18.40 25.27 33.31
C ILE A 12 17.44 24.54 32.35
N SER A 13 16.14 24.83 32.40
CA SER A 13 15.15 24.25 31.48
C SER A 13 15.24 24.74 30.03
N LEU A 14 15.90 25.88 29.77
CA LEU A 14 16.03 26.45 28.43
C LEU A 14 17.21 25.88 27.63
N SER A 15 18.13 25.14 28.28
CA SER A 15 19.32 24.55 27.65
C SER A 15 19.22 23.04 27.44
N ALA A 16 18.09 22.42 27.79
CA ALA A 16 17.79 21.03 27.45
C ALA A 16 17.43 20.91 25.96
N GLN A 17 18.44 21.01 25.10
CA GLN A 17 18.32 20.57 23.71
C GLN A 17 18.53 19.06 23.69
N ALA A 18 17.57 18.33 23.13
CA ALA A 18 17.74 16.91 22.81
C ALA A 18 18.69 16.78 21.61
N ASP A 19 19.98 17.02 21.85
CA ASP A 19 21.05 16.75 20.88
C ASP A 19 21.37 15.26 20.92
N ASP A 20 20.41 14.46 20.43
CA ASP A 20 20.59 13.04 20.24
C ASP A 20 20.98 12.81 18.78
N ALA A 21 22.28 12.92 18.49
CA ALA A 21 22.84 12.71 17.15
C ALA A 21 22.48 11.32 16.56
N LYS A 22 21.99 10.38 17.38
CA LYS A 22 21.50 9.08 16.93
C LYS A 22 20.04 9.10 16.44
N ASN A 23 19.32 10.20 16.66
CA ASN A 23 17.91 10.40 16.31
C ASN A 23 17.72 11.49 15.24
N GLU A 24 18.78 11.92 14.56
CA GLU A 24 18.62 12.74 13.35
C GLU A 24 17.87 11.93 12.29
N TRP A 25 16.66 12.39 11.97
CA TRP A 25 15.87 11.83 10.90
C TRP A 25 16.57 12.12 9.57
N HIS A 26 17.18 11.10 8.97
CA HIS A 26 17.68 11.18 7.61
C HIS A 26 16.55 10.87 6.63
N ASN A 27 16.23 11.83 5.76
CA ASN A 27 15.26 11.60 4.70
C ASN A 27 15.78 10.52 3.74
N THR A 28 15.15 9.36 3.75
CA THR A 28 15.42 8.31 2.75
C THR A 28 14.46 8.51 1.60
N SER A 29 14.95 9.00 0.47
CA SER A 29 14.20 8.98 -0.80
C SER A 29 14.54 7.73 -1.59
N LEU A 30 13.52 7.12 -2.21
CA LEU A 30 13.74 6.11 -3.24
C LEU A 30 14.31 6.80 -4.48
N SER A 31 15.26 6.15 -5.16
CA SER A 31 15.75 6.67 -6.44
C SER A 31 14.63 6.64 -7.49
N ASP A 32 14.67 7.55 -8.46
CA ASP A 32 13.70 7.55 -9.58
C ASP A 32 13.70 6.21 -10.33
N ALA A 33 14.85 5.57 -10.46
CA ALA A 33 14.98 4.24 -11.06
C ALA A 33 14.23 3.18 -10.24
N THR A 34 14.36 3.21 -8.91
CA THR A 34 13.63 2.33 -7.99
C THR A 34 12.12 2.57 -8.07
N ILE A 35 11.71 3.84 -8.06
CA ILE A 35 10.30 4.24 -8.18
C ILE A 35 9.71 3.71 -9.49
N LYS A 36 10.44 3.85 -10.60
CA LYS A 36 10.01 3.38 -11.92
C LYS A 36 9.81 1.86 -11.95
N LYS A 37 10.73 1.07 -11.39
CA LYS A 37 10.59 -0.40 -11.31
C LYS A 37 9.39 -0.81 -10.47
N ILE A 38 9.17 -0.12 -9.35
CA ILE A 38 7.99 -0.34 -8.49
C ILE A 38 6.71 -0.02 -9.28
N GLN A 39 6.66 1.12 -9.96
CA GLN A 39 5.50 1.52 -10.77
C GLN A 39 5.20 0.55 -11.91
N GLU A 40 6.24 0.05 -12.59
CA GLU A 40 6.11 -0.98 -13.61
C GLU A 40 5.52 -2.28 -13.04
N SER A 41 5.99 -2.70 -11.86
CA SER A 41 5.44 -3.86 -11.16
C SER A 41 3.98 -3.64 -10.73
N GLN A 42 3.62 -2.44 -10.28
CA GLN A 42 2.21 -2.08 -10.00
C GLN A 42 1.35 -2.16 -11.25
N TYR A 43 1.87 -1.71 -12.39
CA TYR A 43 1.18 -1.78 -13.67
C TYR A 43 0.89 -3.25 -14.04
N HIS A 44 1.87 -4.14 -13.92
CA HIS A 44 1.67 -5.58 -14.18
C HIS A 44 0.59 -6.19 -13.29
N TYR A 45 0.60 -5.88 -11.99
CA TYR A 45 -0.44 -6.36 -11.07
C TYR A 45 -1.83 -5.85 -11.45
N LYS A 46 -1.98 -4.54 -11.71
CA LYS A 46 -3.26 -3.96 -12.15
C LYS A 46 -3.74 -4.53 -13.48
N LYS A 47 -2.82 -4.80 -14.41
CA LYS A 47 -3.12 -5.42 -15.71
C LYS A 47 -3.62 -6.85 -15.53
N CYS A 48 -3.00 -7.63 -14.64
CA CYS A 48 -3.48 -8.97 -14.28
C CYS A 48 -4.94 -8.91 -13.79
N ILE A 49 -5.21 -8.01 -12.85
CA ILE A 49 -6.56 -7.84 -12.28
C ILE A 49 -7.58 -7.45 -13.35
N ALA A 50 -7.25 -6.51 -14.23
CA ALA A 50 -8.14 -6.08 -15.31
C ALA A 50 -8.46 -7.23 -16.29
N ASN A 51 -7.45 -8.00 -16.67
CA ASN A 51 -7.62 -9.15 -17.56
C ASN A 51 -8.50 -10.23 -16.91
N GLU A 52 -8.22 -10.59 -15.66
CA GLU A 52 -8.99 -11.60 -14.94
C GLU A 52 -10.41 -11.15 -14.65
N LEU A 53 -10.61 -9.86 -14.34
CA LEU A 53 -11.93 -9.27 -14.21
C LEU A 53 -12.74 -9.46 -15.49
N GLN A 54 -12.19 -9.15 -16.66
CA GLN A 54 -12.88 -9.33 -17.95
C GLN A 54 -13.30 -10.79 -18.20
N VAL A 55 -12.43 -11.75 -17.85
CA VAL A 55 -12.70 -13.18 -18.01
C VAL A 55 -13.80 -13.66 -17.06
N VAL A 56 -13.66 -13.34 -15.78
CA VAL A 56 -14.60 -13.75 -14.72
C VAL A 56 -15.94 -13.04 -14.92
N SER A 57 -15.93 -11.77 -15.31
CA SER A 57 -17.14 -11.00 -15.58
C SER A 57 -17.86 -11.41 -16.85
N ALA A 58 -17.42 -12.41 -17.63
CA ALA A 58 -18.16 -12.89 -18.80
C ALA A 58 -19.36 -13.79 -18.42
N LYS A 59 -19.32 -14.45 -17.25
CA LYS A 59 -20.35 -15.38 -16.80
C LYS A 59 -21.07 -14.87 -15.55
N PRO A 60 -22.39 -15.11 -15.41
CA PRO A 60 -23.09 -14.89 -14.14
C PRO A 60 -22.47 -15.75 -13.04
N GLN A 61 -22.13 -15.14 -11.90
CA GLN A 61 -21.59 -15.82 -10.73
C GLN A 61 -21.76 -14.96 -9.48
N ASP A 62 -21.54 -15.58 -8.31
CA ASP A 62 -21.49 -14.84 -7.05
C ASP A 62 -20.33 -13.83 -7.05
N VAL A 63 -20.66 -12.59 -6.73
CA VAL A 63 -19.71 -11.45 -6.78
C VAL A 63 -18.52 -11.68 -5.84
N ARG A 64 -18.74 -12.23 -4.64
CA ARG A 64 -17.66 -12.45 -3.67
C ARG A 64 -16.71 -13.54 -4.14
N LYS A 65 -17.24 -14.68 -4.60
CA LYS A 65 -16.45 -15.78 -5.18
C LYS A 65 -15.67 -15.33 -6.42
N GLY A 66 -16.29 -14.54 -7.30
CA GLY A 66 -15.63 -13.99 -8.47
C GLY A 66 -14.48 -13.04 -8.09
N THR A 67 -14.72 -12.15 -7.13
CA THR A 67 -13.69 -11.24 -6.60
C THR A 67 -12.51 -12.01 -6.01
N GLU A 68 -12.78 -13.01 -5.16
CA GLU A 68 -11.75 -13.84 -4.55
C GLU A 68 -10.93 -14.58 -5.60
N ALA A 69 -11.58 -15.16 -6.62
CA ALA A 69 -10.92 -15.86 -7.71
C ALA A 69 -9.99 -14.94 -8.51
N ILE A 70 -10.42 -13.71 -8.83
CA ILE A 70 -9.60 -12.70 -9.53
C ILE A 70 -8.35 -12.37 -8.70
N VAL A 71 -8.54 -11.99 -7.43
CA VAL A 71 -7.42 -11.57 -6.57
C VAL A 71 -6.43 -12.70 -6.39
N LYS A 72 -6.92 -13.93 -6.12
CA LYS A 72 -6.08 -15.11 -5.91
C LYS A 72 -5.21 -15.44 -7.12
N LYS A 73 -5.74 -15.34 -8.34
CA LYS A 73 -4.96 -15.57 -9.57
C LYS A 73 -3.81 -14.59 -9.75
N CYS A 74 -3.96 -13.36 -9.26
CA CYS A 74 -2.93 -12.32 -9.37
C CYS A 74 -1.97 -12.26 -8.17
N GLU A 75 -2.08 -13.15 -7.19
CA GLU A 75 -1.18 -13.16 -6.01
C GLU A 75 0.29 -13.41 -6.38
N ASN A 76 0.55 -14.24 -7.40
CA ASN A 76 1.92 -14.47 -7.88
C ASN A 76 2.55 -13.19 -8.43
N VAL A 77 1.78 -12.37 -9.15
CA VAL A 77 2.27 -11.07 -9.68
C VAL A 77 2.54 -10.09 -8.53
N LEU A 78 1.73 -10.14 -7.47
CA LEU A 78 1.98 -9.35 -6.26
C LEU A 78 3.25 -9.83 -5.52
N ALA A 79 3.52 -11.14 -5.52
CA ALA A 79 4.75 -11.71 -4.99
C ALA A 79 5.98 -11.31 -5.80
N ASP A 80 5.90 -11.24 -7.13
CA ASP A 80 6.98 -10.73 -7.99
C ASP A 80 7.30 -9.27 -7.65
N MET A 81 6.27 -8.45 -7.40
CA MET A 81 6.46 -7.08 -6.94
C MET A 81 7.21 -6.99 -5.60
N ARG A 82 7.01 -7.96 -4.69
CA ARG A 82 7.78 -8.06 -3.45
C ARG A 82 9.27 -8.22 -3.73
N ASN A 83 9.62 -9.06 -4.69
CA ASN A 83 11.02 -9.27 -5.08
C ASN A 83 11.67 -7.98 -5.59
N VAL A 84 10.91 -7.15 -6.33
CA VAL A 84 11.39 -5.84 -6.77
C VAL A 84 11.69 -4.91 -5.59
N TYR A 85 10.84 -4.86 -4.57
CA TYR A 85 11.11 -4.09 -3.35
C TYR A 85 12.41 -4.53 -2.66
N LEU A 86 12.59 -5.85 -2.51
CA LEU A 86 13.74 -6.40 -1.79
C LEU A 86 15.05 -6.21 -2.56
N GLN A 87 15.04 -6.35 -3.90
CA GLN A 87 16.20 -6.09 -4.76
C GLN A 87 16.65 -4.63 -4.66
N GLU A 88 15.70 -3.71 -4.50
CA GLU A 88 15.95 -2.29 -4.32
C GLU A 88 16.24 -1.90 -2.85
N LYS A 89 16.46 -2.91 -1.99
CA LYS A 89 16.80 -2.75 -0.56
C LYS A 89 15.76 -1.97 0.25
N VAL A 90 14.50 -1.99 -0.18
CA VAL A 90 13.41 -1.45 0.63
C VAL A 90 13.22 -2.37 1.85
N PRO A 91 13.11 -1.83 3.08
CA PRO A 91 12.92 -2.65 4.27
C PRO A 91 11.69 -3.56 4.14
N GLU A 92 11.86 -4.83 4.49
CA GLU A 92 10.84 -5.88 4.33
C GLU A 92 9.49 -5.50 4.94
N VAL A 93 9.51 -4.93 6.16
CA VAL A 93 8.29 -4.48 6.86
C VAL A 93 7.54 -3.40 6.08
N ILE A 94 8.25 -2.52 5.39
CA ILE A 94 7.65 -1.45 4.57
C ILE A 94 7.07 -2.03 3.28
N ALA A 95 7.82 -2.92 2.62
CA ALA A 95 7.36 -3.61 1.42
C ALA A 95 6.08 -4.41 1.69
N ASP A 96 6.08 -5.24 2.73
CA ASP A 96 4.95 -6.11 3.07
C ASP A 96 3.72 -5.31 3.49
N ARG A 97 3.90 -4.23 4.25
CA ARG A 97 2.80 -3.32 4.59
C ARG A 97 2.16 -2.73 3.34
N HIS A 98 2.97 -2.23 2.41
CA HIS A 98 2.47 -1.61 1.20
C HIS A 98 1.79 -2.62 0.26
N LEU A 99 2.37 -3.81 0.07
CA LEU A 99 1.75 -4.88 -0.72
C LEU A 99 0.41 -5.34 -0.12
N LYS A 100 0.33 -5.47 1.20
CA LYS A 100 -0.92 -5.78 1.90
C LYS A 100 -1.99 -4.71 1.68
N GLN A 101 -1.60 -3.43 1.78
CA GLN A 101 -2.50 -2.31 1.49
C GLN A 101 -3.02 -2.35 0.05
N MET A 102 -2.13 -2.57 -0.92
CA MET A 102 -2.52 -2.70 -2.33
C MET A 102 -3.47 -3.88 -2.54
N ARG A 103 -3.19 -5.06 -1.98
CA ARG A 103 -4.09 -6.23 -2.07
C ARG A 103 -5.49 -5.90 -1.56
N ILE A 104 -5.59 -5.26 -0.39
CA ILE A 104 -6.88 -4.89 0.22
C ILE A 104 -7.63 -3.88 -0.67
N GLN A 105 -6.93 -2.86 -1.16
CA GLN A 105 -7.54 -1.83 -2.00
C GLN A 105 -8.05 -2.42 -3.32
N THR A 106 -7.22 -3.20 -4.00
CA THR A 106 -7.60 -3.90 -5.23
C THR A 106 -8.77 -4.84 -5.01
N THR A 107 -8.81 -5.58 -3.90
CA THR A 107 -9.95 -6.45 -3.57
C THR A 107 -11.26 -5.65 -3.47
N ARG A 108 -11.22 -4.48 -2.82
CA ARG A 108 -12.39 -3.58 -2.70
C ARG A 108 -12.83 -3.03 -4.05
N ASP A 109 -11.88 -2.68 -4.91
CA ASP A 109 -12.17 -2.11 -6.22
C ASP A 109 -12.77 -3.17 -7.16
N VAL A 110 -12.20 -4.37 -7.18
CA VAL A 110 -12.76 -5.52 -7.94
C VAL A 110 -14.15 -5.87 -7.44
N LEU A 111 -14.37 -5.90 -6.12
CA LEU A 111 -15.69 -6.17 -5.55
C LEU A 111 -16.73 -5.16 -6.05
N ARG A 112 -16.40 -3.86 -6.00
CA ARG A 112 -17.28 -2.78 -6.45
C ARG A 112 -17.62 -2.93 -7.94
N GLU A 113 -16.63 -3.23 -8.76
CA GLU A 113 -16.80 -3.40 -10.20
C GLU A 113 -17.67 -4.63 -10.52
N MET A 114 -17.43 -5.75 -9.84
CA MET A 114 -18.27 -6.95 -9.98
C MET A 114 -19.72 -6.70 -9.58
N MET A 115 -19.98 -5.90 -8.52
CA MET A 115 -21.34 -5.51 -8.14
C MET A 115 -22.01 -4.62 -9.20
N PHE A 116 -21.24 -3.72 -9.81
CA PHE A 116 -21.73 -2.87 -10.90
C PHE A 116 -22.13 -3.72 -12.10
N ILE A 117 -21.27 -4.65 -12.51
CA ILE A 117 -21.53 -5.58 -13.62
C ILE A 117 -22.75 -6.46 -13.33
N GLU A 118 -22.89 -6.99 -12.11
CA GLU A 118 -24.06 -7.77 -11.71
C GLU A 118 -25.36 -6.94 -11.79
N SER A 119 -25.32 -5.69 -11.31
CA SER A 119 -26.46 -4.78 -11.36
C SER A 119 -26.85 -4.44 -12.79
N ALA A 120 -25.88 -4.16 -13.66
CA ALA A 120 -26.11 -3.88 -15.08
C ALA A 120 -26.78 -5.07 -15.79
N ARG A 121 -26.38 -6.30 -15.48
CA ARG A 121 -27.04 -7.51 -16.00
C ARG A 121 -28.48 -7.62 -15.56
N LYS A 122 -28.76 -7.42 -14.27
CA LYS A 122 -30.13 -7.50 -13.73
C LYS A 122 -31.03 -6.43 -14.34
N ALA A 123 -30.51 -5.23 -14.59
CA ALA A 123 -31.25 -4.16 -15.24
C ALA A 123 -31.57 -4.48 -16.72
N GLY A 124 -30.64 -5.09 -17.46
CA GLY A 124 -30.85 -5.48 -18.86
C GLY A 124 -31.67 -6.77 -19.07
N GLN A 125 -32.09 -7.44 -17.99
CA GLN A 125 -33.00 -8.59 -18.02
C GLN A 125 -34.46 -8.21 -17.76
N GLN A 126 -34.75 -6.93 -17.51
CA GLN A 126 -36.10 -6.35 -17.42
C GLN A 126 -36.62 -6.00 -18.82
#